data_AF-A0A0F9Z3D6-F1
#
_entry.id   AF-A0A0F9Z3D6-F1
#
_cell.length_a   1.000
_cell.length_b   1.000
_cell.length_c   1.000
_cell.angle_alpha   90.00
_cell.angle_beta   90.00
_cell.angle_gamma   90.00
#
_symmetry.space_group_name_H-M   'P 1'
#
loop_
_entity.id
_entity.type
_entity.pdbx_description
1 polymer ?
#
loop_
_entity_poly.entity_id
_entity_poly.type
_entity_poly.pdbx_seq_one_letter_code
_entity_poly.pdbx_strand_id
1 'polypeptide(L)'
;MPKFNPDSQLNIHDLAIQEIETQEAVEIPFDPNKLLAEADWAVLQEITTDSPTWILEQTASLAILDKDKLPEMSIKIKDKIKKKIRDDLWGEGHLQDMAWASYISPEFTNVPAEAFERAVEKSNDHLSELRDKKDWRHFFEYASWLTVLGRRPNLSQEDFKELEEEFKSQEIKAKEEIVMNNGDAKAYDTENFLEDAVAMSIIYPDYPLKISAESSKLIVAYLQERIRHRALAEWYISLAMARIVADKCIEVNKKKRSNQETQQLPESKQF
;
A
#
# COMPACT_ATOMS: atom_id res chain seq x y z
N MET A 1 8.65 29.88 49.62
CA MET A 1 8.16 28.83 48.72
C MET A 1 6.92 29.35 48.02
N PRO A 2 6.86 29.40 46.68
CA PRO A 2 5.65 29.84 45.99
C PRO A 2 4.54 28.80 46.17
N LYS A 3 3.33 29.27 46.49
CA LYS A 3 2.14 28.44 46.71
C LYS A 3 1.69 27.82 45.38
N PHE A 4 1.58 26.50 45.33
CA PHE A 4 0.98 25.77 44.22
C PHE A 4 -0.54 26.06 44.19
N ASN A 5 -1.04 26.59 43.08
CA ASN A 5 -2.47 26.85 42.89
C ASN A 5 -3.08 25.70 42.06
N PRO A 6 -3.91 24.82 42.63
CA PRO A 6 -4.45 23.65 41.92
C PRO A 6 -5.52 24.01 40.88
N ASP A 7 -5.98 25.28 40.82
CA ASP A 7 -7.00 25.75 39.88
C ASP A 7 -6.43 26.36 38.59
N SER A 8 -5.10 26.31 38.37
CA SER A 8 -4.48 26.65 37.08
C SER A 8 -4.31 25.44 36.17
N GLN A 9 -5.28 24.51 36.18
CA GLN A 9 -5.33 23.47 35.17
C GLN A 9 -5.48 24.16 33.81
N LEU A 10 -4.45 24.06 32.98
CA LEU A 10 -4.58 24.29 31.55
C LEU A 10 -5.75 23.44 31.07
N ASN A 11 -6.84 24.12 30.71
CA ASN A 11 -7.94 23.49 30.01
C ASN A 11 -7.35 22.92 28.72
N ILE A 12 -7.26 21.59 28.65
CA ILE A 12 -6.69 20.87 27.50
C ILE A 12 -7.56 21.11 26.24
N HIS A 13 -8.75 21.67 26.41
CA HIS A 13 -9.65 22.11 25.35
C HIS A 13 -9.27 23.47 24.74
N ASP A 14 -8.33 24.22 25.34
CA ASP A 14 -7.82 25.50 24.84
C ASP A 14 -6.40 25.41 24.26
N LEU A 15 -5.93 24.20 23.91
CA LEU A 15 -4.82 24.06 22.97
C LEU A 15 -5.29 24.56 21.61
N ALA A 16 -5.04 25.84 21.38
CA ALA A 16 -5.19 26.55 20.13
C ALA A 16 -4.90 25.61 18.95
N ILE A 17 -5.96 25.24 18.25
CA ILE A 17 -5.86 24.88 16.85
C ILE A 17 -5.45 26.19 16.18
N GLN A 18 -4.14 26.44 16.09
CA GLN A 18 -3.62 27.30 15.04
C GLN A 18 -4.12 26.68 13.74
N GLU A 19 -5.09 27.34 13.11
CA GLU A 19 -5.46 27.11 11.73
C GLU A 19 -4.19 27.28 10.90
N ILE A 20 -3.53 26.15 10.62
CA ILE A 20 -2.48 26.11 9.62
C ILE A 20 -3.18 26.29 8.29
N GLU A 21 -2.96 27.48 7.73
CA GLU A 21 -2.93 27.89 6.33
C GLU A 21 -3.67 26.99 5.36
N THR A 22 -4.55 27.59 4.56
CA THR A 22 -5.17 27.04 3.34
C THR A 22 -4.16 26.21 2.53
N GLN A 23 -4.02 24.93 2.84
CA GLN A 23 -3.32 23.98 2.01
C GLN A 23 -4.22 23.77 0.81
N GLU A 24 -3.78 24.36 -0.30
CA GLU A 24 -4.22 24.14 -1.66
C GLU A 24 -4.67 22.69 -1.85
N ALA A 25 -5.72 22.51 -2.65
CA ALA A 25 -6.27 21.21 -2.98
C ALA A 25 -5.14 20.25 -3.35
N VAL A 26 -4.83 19.31 -2.44
CA VAL A 26 -3.73 18.37 -2.62
C VAL A 26 -3.98 17.65 -3.94
N GLU A 27 -3.15 17.99 -4.93
CA GLU A 27 -3.14 17.35 -6.23
C GLU A 27 -3.03 15.85 -6.01
N ILE A 28 -3.80 15.09 -6.80
CA ILE A 28 -3.77 13.63 -6.76
C ILE A 28 -2.31 13.19 -6.96
N PRO A 29 -1.72 12.45 -6.02
CA PRO A 29 -0.36 11.97 -6.19
C PRO A 29 -0.42 10.93 -7.30
N PHE A 30 0.32 11.18 -8.38
CA PHE A 30 0.65 10.27 -9.50
C PHE A 30 -0.39 9.19 -9.89
N ASP A 31 -0.82 9.19 -11.15
CA ASP A 31 -1.61 8.07 -11.70
C ASP A 31 -0.68 7.14 -12.50
N PRO A 32 -0.34 5.93 -12.00
CA PRO A 32 0.57 5.03 -12.69
C PRO A 32 0.06 4.61 -14.07
N ASN A 33 -1.26 4.59 -14.29
CA ASN A 33 -1.84 4.22 -15.58
C ASN A 33 -1.52 5.24 -16.67
N LYS A 34 -1.29 6.52 -16.30
CA LYS A 34 -0.88 7.57 -17.25
C LYS A 34 0.57 7.43 -17.71
N LEU A 35 1.36 6.59 -17.05
CA LEU A 35 2.75 6.30 -17.43
C LEU A 35 2.84 5.22 -18.51
N LEU A 36 1.76 4.47 -18.73
CA LEU A 36 1.70 3.34 -19.65
C LEU A 36 1.25 3.78 -21.04
N ALA A 37 2.04 3.45 -22.06
CA ALA A 37 1.60 3.51 -23.44
C ALA A 37 0.79 2.24 -23.80
N GLU A 38 0.06 2.26 -24.91
CA GLU A 38 -0.68 1.08 -25.40
C GLU A 38 0.23 -0.16 -25.58
N ALA A 39 1.49 0.06 -25.96
CA ALA A 39 2.46 -1.03 -26.06
C ALA A 39 2.81 -1.65 -24.69
N ASP A 40 2.79 -0.87 -23.60
CA ASP A 40 3.01 -1.39 -22.24
C ASP A 40 1.84 -2.27 -21.80
N TRP A 41 0.62 -1.85 -22.11
CA TRP A 41 -0.59 -2.63 -21.85
C TRP A 41 -0.57 -3.96 -22.60
N ALA A 42 -0.17 -3.96 -23.87
CA ALA A 42 -0.05 -5.18 -24.66
C ALA A 42 0.96 -6.16 -24.04
N VAL A 43 2.12 -5.65 -23.57
CA VAL A 43 3.12 -6.48 -22.88
C VAL A 43 2.55 -7.06 -21.57
N LEU A 44 1.85 -6.25 -20.76
CA LEU A 44 1.23 -6.73 -19.52
C LEU A 44 0.22 -7.86 -19.80
N GLN A 45 -0.61 -7.72 -20.84
CA GLN A 45 -1.57 -8.75 -21.21
C GLN A 45 -0.88 -10.03 -21.68
N GLU A 46 0.16 -9.93 -22.51
CA GLU A 46 0.92 -11.07 -23.03
C GLU A 46 1.64 -11.86 -21.91
N ILE A 47 2.28 -11.16 -20.97
CA ILE A 47 2.99 -11.84 -19.87
C ILE A 47 2.02 -12.59 -18.95
N THR A 48 0.78 -12.12 -18.79
CA THR A 48 -0.25 -12.81 -17.98
C THR A 48 -0.80 -14.09 -18.62
N THR A 49 -0.59 -14.30 -19.92
CA THR A 49 -1.08 -15.50 -20.63
C THR A 49 -0.01 -16.58 -20.82
N ASP A 50 1.26 -16.20 -20.96
CA ASP A 50 2.32 -17.13 -21.41
C ASP A 50 3.51 -17.31 -20.44
N SER A 51 3.60 -16.52 -19.36
CA SER A 51 4.71 -16.61 -18.41
C SER A 51 4.57 -17.81 -17.45
N PRO A 52 5.58 -18.69 -17.31
CA PRO A 52 5.52 -19.76 -16.33
C PRO A 52 5.95 -19.34 -14.91
N THR A 53 6.75 -18.27 -14.75
CA THR A 53 7.53 -18.07 -13.52
C THR A 53 6.96 -17.03 -12.56
N TRP A 54 6.08 -16.13 -12.99
CA TRP A 54 5.53 -15.06 -12.12
C TRP A 54 4.08 -14.73 -12.48
N ILE A 55 3.35 -15.75 -12.95
CA ILE A 55 2.03 -15.55 -13.55
C ILE A 55 1.04 -14.97 -12.54
N LEU A 56 1.17 -15.31 -11.26
CA LEU A 56 0.28 -14.83 -10.21
C LEU A 56 0.46 -13.32 -9.99
N GLU A 57 1.68 -12.87 -9.75
CA GLU A 57 2.03 -11.49 -9.49
C GLU A 57 1.74 -10.62 -10.71
N GLN A 58 2.05 -11.10 -11.92
CA GLN A 58 1.73 -10.40 -13.17
C GLN A 58 0.22 -10.21 -13.34
N THR A 59 -0.54 -11.27 -13.12
CA THR A 59 -2.01 -11.26 -13.28
C THR A 59 -2.66 -10.38 -12.21
N ALA A 60 -2.17 -10.44 -10.97
CA ALA A 60 -2.65 -9.62 -9.88
C ALA A 60 -2.29 -8.14 -10.09
N SER A 61 -1.08 -7.83 -10.55
CA SER A 61 -0.70 -6.46 -10.91
C SER A 61 -1.59 -5.87 -12.00
N LEU A 62 -1.87 -6.64 -13.07
CA LEU A 62 -2.80 -6.19 -14.10
C LEU A 62 -4.21 -5.97 -13.53
N ALA A 63 -4.69 -6.87 -12.68
CA ALA A 63 -5.99 -6.73 -12.04
C ALA A 63 -6.08 -5.50 -11.11
N ILE A 64 -4.99 -5.12 -10.44
CA ILE A 64 -4.89 -3.91 -9.60
C ILE A 64 -4.88 -2.66 -10.48
N LEU A 65 -4.11 -2.67 -11.57
CA LEU A 65 -3.97 -1.52 -12.48
C LEU A 65 -5.27 -1.23 -13.25
N ASP A 66 -5.83 -2.27 -13.86
CA ASP A 66 -7.06 -2.21 -14.65
C ASP A 66 -7.66 -3.61 -14.81
N LYS A 67 -8.66 -3.91 -13.97
CA LYS A 67 -9.35 -5.20 -13.98
C LYS A 67 -10.04 -5.51 -15.31
N ASP A 68 -10.47 -4.49 -16.06
CA ASP A 68 -11.17 -4.67 -17.34
C ASP A 68 -10.20 -5.07 -18.47
N LYS A 69 -8.89 -4.83 -18.29
CA LYS A 69 -7.83 -5.28 -19.20
C LYS A 69 -7.33 -6.69 -18.91
N LEU A 70 -7.80 -7.33 -17.84
CA LEU A 70 -7.41 -8.69 -17.50
C LEU A 70 -7.93 -9.67 -18.58
N PRO A 71 -7.06 -10.42 -19.26
CA PRO A 71 -7.51 -11.38 -20.26
C PRO A 71 -8.29 -12.52 -19.60
N GLU A 72 -9.17 -13.16 -20.37
CA GLU A 72 -9.81 -14.38 -19.91
C GLU A 72 -8.75 -15.47 -19.69
N MET A 73 -8.55 -15.83 -18.42
CA MET A 73 -7.56 -16.84 -18.06
C MET A 73 -8.00 -18.23 -18.49
N SER A 74 -7.11 -18.93 -19.20
CA SER A 74 -7.30 -20.35 -19.50
C SER A 74 -7.41 -21.20 -18.23
N ILE A 75 -8.13 -22.32 -18.31
CA ILE A 75 -8.24 -23.30 -17.21
C ILE A 75 -6.85 -23.71 -16.69
N LYS A 76 -5.89 -23.90 -17.61
CA LYS A 76 -4.51 -24.26 -17.27
C LYS A 76 -3.82 -23.21 -16.37
N ILE A 77 -4.03 -21.92 -16.63
CA ILE A 77 -3.46 -20.82 -15.81
C ILE A 77 -4.14 -20.79 -14.45
N LYS A 78 -5.48 -20.87 -14.43
CA LYS A 78 -6.25 -20.92 -13.18
C LYS A 78 -5.81 -22.08 -12.29
N ASP A 79 -5.61 -23.26 -12.88
CA ASP A 79 -5.16 -24.45 -12.15
C ASP A 79 -3.73 -24.30 -11.61
N LYS A 80 -2.83 -23.64 -12.35
CA LYS A 80 -1.48 -23.32 -11.86
C LYS A 80 -1.53 -22.38 -10.65
N ILE A 81 -2.31 -21.30 -10.71
CA ILE A 81 -2.47 -20.36 -9.59
C ILE A 81 -3.06 -21.09 -8.38
N LYS A 82 -4.15 -21.84 -8.57
CA LYS A 82 -4.79 -22.64 -7.50
C LYS A 82 -3.82 -23.67 -6.90
N LYS A 83 -2.95 -24.27 -7.72
CA LYS A 83 -1.93 -25.20 -7.25
C LYS A 83 -0.87 -24.48 -6.43
N LYS A 84 -0.33 -23.34 -6.90
CA LYS A 84 0.69 -22.57 -6.17
C LYS A 84 0.18 -22.14 -4.78
N ILE A 85 -1.02 -21.55 -4.72
CA ILE A 85 -1.68 -21.18 -3.45
C ILE A 85 -1.84 -22.40 -2.53
N ARG A 86 -2.26 -23.54 -3.08
CA ARG A 86 -2.39 -24.77 -2.28
C ARG A 86 -1.03 -25.23 -1.74
N ASP A 87 -0.02 -25.31 -2.59
CA ASP A 87 1.31 -25.78 -2.20
C ASP A 87 1.91 -24.86 -1.14
N ASP A 88 1.73 -23.54 -1.26
CA ASP A 88 2.22 -22.54 -0.30
C ASP A 88 1.45 -22.61 1.03
N LEU A 89 0.12 -22.78 1.02
CA LEU A 89 -0.68 -22.92 2.24
C LEU A 89 -0.37 -24.21 3.00
N TRP A 90 -0.19 -25.34 2.30
CA TRP A 90 0.02 -26.65 2.93
C TRP A 90 1.49 -26.95 3.26
N GLY A 91 2.43 -26.35 2.52
CA GLY A 91 3.86 -26.50 2.77
C GLY A 91 4.35 -25.50 3.80
N GLU A 92 4.42 -24.24 3.41
CA GLU A 92 5.10 -23.20 4.18
C GLU A 92 4.14 -22.29 4.95
N GLY A 93 2.83 -22.41 4.75
CA GLY A 93 1.82 -21.59 5.41
C GLY A 93 1.91 -20.10 5.04
N HIS A 94 2.42 -19.78 3.84
CA HIS A 94 2.54 -18.41 3.37
C HIS A 94 1.22 -17.90 2.79
N LEU A 95 0.86 -16.66 3.16
CA LEU A 95 -0.38 -16.00 2.73
C LEU A 95 -0.17 -15.04 1.56
N GLN A 96 1.07 -14.74 1.18
CA GLN A 96 1.43 -13.78 0.12
C GLN A 96 0.71 -14.08 -1.19
N ASP A 97 0.83 -15.31 -1.67
CA ASP A 97 0.20 -15.78 -2.89
C ASP A 97 -1.32 -15.63 -2.87
N MET A 98 -1.93 -16.00 -1.76
CA MET A 98 -3.37 -15.90 -1.59
C MET A 98 -3.82 -14.43 -1.56
N ALA A 99 -3.03 -13.55 -0.92
CA ALA A 99 -3.28 -12.11 -0.90
C ALA A 99 -3.18 -11.50 -2.31
N TRP A 100 -2.15 -11.83 -3.10
CA TRP A 100 -2.06 -11.41 -4.50
C TRP A 100 -3.24 -11.94 -5.33
N ALA A 101 -3.58 -13.22 -5.16
CA ALA A 101 -4.67 -13.83 -5.92
C ALA A 101 -6.05 -13.23 -5.63
N SER A 102 -6.22 -12.64 -4.43
CA SER A 102 -7.47 -11.97 -4.04
C SER A 102 -7.82 -10.77 -4.93
N TYR A 103 -6.81 -10.08 -5.49
CA TYR A 103 -7.02 -8.98 -6.43
C TYR A 103 -7.54 -9.46 -7.80
N ILE A 104 -7.21 -10.69 -8.19
CA ILE A 104 -7.62 -11.28 -9.45
C ILE A 104 -9.09 -11.69 -9.38
N SER A 105 -9.43 -12.59 -8.47
CA SER A 105 -10.78 -13.14 -8.34
C SER A 105 -11.01 -13.82 -6.98
N PRO A 106 -12.21 -13.70 -6.37
CA PRO A 106 -12.56 -14.41 -5.14
C PRO A 106 -12.46 -15.94 -5.25
N GLU A 107 -12.48 -16.51 -6.46
CA GLU A 107 -12.38 -17.97 -6.63
C GLU A 107 -11.02 -18.54 -6.16
N PHE A 108 -9.97 -17.71 -6.14
CA PHE A 108 -8.63 -18.15 -5.74
C PHE A 108 -8.42 -18.15 -4.23
N THR A 109 -9.27 -17.42 -3.49
CA THR A 109 -9.25 -17.43 -2.03
C THR A 109 -10.19 -18.49 -1.43
N ASN A 110 -10.89 -19.26 -2.29
CA ASN A 110 -11.75 -20.35 -1.85
C ASN A 110 -10.93 -21.62 -1.56
N VAL A 111 -10.30 -21.65 -0.39
CA VAL A 111 -9.48 -22.77 0.11
C VAL A 111 -10.15 -23.44 1.33
N PRO A 112 -9.79 -24.69 1.68
CA PRO A 112 -10.31 -25.34 2.88
C PRO A 112 -10.05 -24.50 4.14
N ALA A 113 -11.08 -24.28 4.95
CA ALA A 113 -11.00 -23.42 6.14
C ALA A 113 -9.88 -23.85 7.11
N GLU A 114 -9.69 -25.14 7.32
CA GLU A 114 -8.62 -25.66 8.18
C GLU A 114 -7.21 -25.26 7.70
N ALA A 115 -6.97 -25.31 6.39
CA ALA A 115 -5.68 -24.91 5.82
C ALA A 115 -5.45 -23.39 5.97
N PHE A 116 -6.51 -22.62 5.74
CA PHE A 116 -6.46 -21.17 5.89
C PHE A 116 -6.18 -20.74 7.33
N GLU A 117 -6.93 -21.26 8.31
CA GLU A 117 -6.74 -20.90 9.71
C GLU A 117 -5.35 -21.31 10.22
N ARG A 118 -4.81 -22.45 9.76
CA ARG A 118 -3.43 -22.85 10.07
C ARG A 118 -2.39 -21.87 9.52
N ALA A 119 -2.56 -21.40 8.28
CA ALA A 119 -1.66 -20.41 7.68
C ALA A 119 -1.76 -19.05 8.39
N VAL A 120 -2.97 -18.67 8.84
CA VAL A 120 -3.20 -17.48 9.66
C VAL A 120 -2.51 -17.60 11.02
N GLU A 121 -2.62 -18.74 11.71
CA GLU A 121 -1.94 -19.00 12.98
C GLU A 121 -0.42 -18.87 12.80
N LYS A 122 0.15 -19.56 11.81
CA LYS A 122 1.59 -19.48 11.52
C LYS A 122 2.06 -18.07 11.16
N SER A 123 1.24 -17.31 10.42
CA SER A 123 1.55 -15.92 10.08
C SER A 123 1.55 -15.02 11.32
N ASN A 124 0.63 -15.24 12.27
CA ASN A 124 0.63 -14.50 13.54
C ASN A 124 1.83 -14.85 14.42
N ASP A 125 2.23 -16.12 14.47
CA ASP A 125 3.46 -16.53 15.17
C ASP A 125 4.69 -15.82 14.56
N HIS A 126 4.77 -15.79 13.23
CA HIS A 126 5.86 -15.12 12.52
C HIS A 126 5.86 -13.60 12.75
N LEU A 127 4.68 -12.95 12.75
CA LEU A 127 4.56 -11.55 13.15
C LEU A 127 5.10 -11.30 14.56
N SER A 128 4.83 -12.18 15.52
CA SER A 128 5.37 -12.05 16.87
C SER A 128 6.90 -12.11 16.87
N GLU A 129 7.49 -13.05 16.12
CA GLU A 129 8.95 -13.16 16.00
C GLU A 129 9.59 -11.94 15.33
N LEU A 130 8.96 -11.43 14.26
CA LEU A 130 9.45 -10.25 13.54
C LEU A 130 9.38 -9.00 14.41
N ARG A 131 8.31 -8.86 15.21
CA ARG A 131 8.18 -7.79 16.21
C ARG A 131 9.31 -7.86 17.24
N ASP A 132 9.59 -9.03 17.79
CA ASP A 132 10.67 -9.22 18.78
C ASP A 132 12.06 -8.92 18.20
N LYS A 133 12.27 -9.23 16.91
CA LYS A 133 13.49 -8.92 16.16
C LYS A 133 13.56 -7.47 15.68
N LYS A 134 12.47 -6.70 15.80
CA LYS A 134 12.29 -5.36 15.22
C LYS A 134 12.51 -5.34 13.71
N ASP A 135 12.14 -6.43 13.04
CA ASP A 135 12.16 -6.53 11.58
C ASP A 135 10.84 -5.99 11.03
N TRP A 136 10.71 -4.67 11.11
CA TRP A 136 9.46 -3.97 10.85
C TRP A 136 8.97 -4.09 9.41
N ARG A 137 9.89 -4.09 8.44
CA ARG A 137 9.53 -4.24 7.02
C ARG A 137 8.77 -5.55 6.78
N HIS A 138 9.40 -6.68 7.11
CA HIS A 138 8.74 -7.99 6.93
C HIS A 138 7.51 -8.11 7.84
N PHE A 139 7.52 -7.51 9.02
CA PHE A 139 6.34 -7.48 9.89
C PHE A 139 5.15 -6.83 9.18
N PHE A 140 5.35 -5.68 8.53
CA PHE A 140 4.27 -4.98 7.82
C PHE A 140 3.83 -5.69 6.54
N GLU A 141 4.72 -6.39 5.85
CA GLU A 141 4.34 -7.25 4.71
C GLU A 141 3.34 -8.33 5.13
N TYR A 142 3.65 -9.10 6.16
CA TYR A 142 2.77 -10.16 6.68
C TYR A 142 1.45 -9.59 7.23
N ALA A 143 1.52 -8.46 7.92
CA ALA A 143 0.33 -7.79 8.44
C ALA A 143 -0.58 -7.29 7.30
N SER A 144 0.01 -6.86 6.18
CA SER A 144 -0.73 -6.45 4.98
C SER A 144 -1.43 -7.63 4.32
N TRP A 145 -0.74 -8.77 4.13
CA TRP A 145 -1.36 -9.98 3.55
C TRP A 145 -2.55 -10.48 4.39
N LEU A 146 -2.37 -10.55 5.71
CA LEU A 146 -3.45 -10.89 6.63
C LEU A 146 -4.64 -9.92 6.51
N THR A 147 -4.36 -8.62 6.40
CA THR A 147 -5.41 -7.59 6.28
C THR A 147 -6.17 -7.69 4.95
N VAL A 148 -5.47 -7.89 3.82
CA VAL A 148 -6.07 -8.13 2.50
C VAL A 148 -7.03 -9.33 2.53
N LEU A 149 -6.67 -10.37 3.28
CA LEU A 149 -7.47 -11.59 3.43
C LEU A 149 -8.55 -11.50 4.52
N GLY A 150 -8.81 -10.32 5.09
CA GLY A 150 -9.86 -10.10 6.09
C GLY A 150 -9.54 -10.70 7.46
N ARG A 151 -8.26 -10.87 7.79
CA ARG A 151 -7.74 -11.38 9.07
C ARG A 151 -6.81 -10.35 9.72
N ARG A 152 -7.28 -9.11 9.85
CA ARG A 152 -6.48 -7.99 10.37
C ARG A 152 -5.81 -8.36 11.71
N PRO A 153 -4.47 -8.33 11.80
CA PRO A 153 -3.78 -8.63 13.03
C PRO A 153 -4.08 -7.58 14.10
N ASN A 154 -3.95 -7.96 15.37
CA ASN A 154 -4.10 -7.02 16.48
C ASN A 154 -2.82 -6.18 16.59
N LEU A 155 -2.87 -4.95 16.06
CA LEU A 155 -1.75 -4.02 16.08
C LEU A 155 -1.90 -3.01 17.22
N SER A 156 -0.81 -2.83 17.95
CA SER A 156 -0.70 -1.86 19.03
C SER A 156 -0.46 -0.45 18.49
N GLN A 157 -0.58 0.55 19.36
CA GLN A 157 -0.16 1.92 19.03
C GLN A 157 1.35 2.02 18.77
N GLU A 158 2.15 1.14 19.39
CA GLU A 158 3.59 1.05 19.15
C GLU A 158 3.86 0.55 17.73
N ASP A 159 3.20 -0.53 17.28
CA ASP A 159 3.35 -1.04 15.90
C ASP A 159 3.00 0.03 14.86
N PHE A 160 1.95 0.82 15.11
CA PHE A 160 1.59 1.95 14.23
C PHE A 160 2.69 3.01 14.18
N LYS A 161 3.24 3.38 15.35
CA LYS A 161 4.27 4.40 15.45
C LYS A 161 5.53 3.96 14.71
N GLU A 162 5.94 2.70 14.85
CA GLU A 162 7.11 2.14 14.17
C GLU A 162 6.92 2.12 12.64
N LEU A 163 5.72 1.76 12.14
CA LEU A 163 5.43 1.85 10.71
C LEU A 163 5.48 3.28 10.19
N GLU A 164 4.94 4.22 10.96
CA GLU A 164 4.95 5.63 10.57
C GLU A 164 6.38 6.21 10.56
N GLU A 165 7.22 5.82 11.53
CA GLU A 165 8.63 6.20 11.58
C GLU A 165 9.43 5.60 10.42
N GLU A 166 9.22 4.32 10.09
CA GLU A 166 9.87 3.66 8.95
C GLU A 166 9.45 4.32 7.63
N PHE A 167 8.15 4.51 7.40
CA PHE A 167 7.62 5.21 6.23
C PHE A 167 8.24 6.60 6.04
N LYS A 168 8.33 7.39 7.10
CA LYS A 168 8.98 8.72 7.07
C LYS A 168 10.49 8.62 6.82
N SER A 169 11.15 7.61 7.39
CA SER A 169 12.58 7.36 7.17
C SER A 169 12.86 7.03 5.70
N GLN A 170 12.07 6.15 5.09
CA GLN A 170 12.21 5.78 3.68
C GLN A 170 11.87 6.95 2.75
N GLU A 171 10.88 7.79 3.09
CA GLU A 171 10.61 9.01 2.33
C GLU A 171 11.83 9.95 2.29
N ILE A 172 12.53 10.10 3.42
CA ILE A 172 13.75 10.93 3.51
C ILE A 172 14.87 10.31 2.68
N LYS A 173 15.14 9.01 2.83
CA LYS A 173 16.18 8.30 2.07
C LYS A 173 15.96 8.42 0.56
N ALA A 174 14.72 8.20 0.10
CA ALA A 174 14.35 8.33 -1.31
C ALA A 174 14.61 9.75 -1.86
N LYS A 175 14.43 10.80 -1.04
CA LYS A 175 14.74 12.19 -1.42
C LYS A 175 16.25 12.45 -1.46
N GLU A 176 16.99 11.96 -0.48
CA GLU A 176 18.45 12.14 -0.38
C GLU A 176 19.20 11.44 -1.52
N GLU A 177 18.70 10.28 -1.96
CA GLU A 177 19.27 9.51 -3.06
C GLU A 177 19.40 10.33 -4.37
N ILE A 178 18.38 11.13 -4.69
CA ILE A 178 18.38 11.96 -5.92
C ILE A 178 19.49 13.01 -5.91
N VAL A 179 19.83 13.53 -4.72
CA VAL A 179 20.87 14.58 -4.60
C VAL A 179 22.24 14.03 -4.96
N MET A 180 22.47 12.73 -4.80
CA MET A 180 23.80 12.12 -4.94
C MET A 180 24.13 11.59 -6.34
N ASN A 181 23.15 11.29 -7.19
CA ASN A 181 23.41 10.57 -8.45
C ASN A 181 22.81 11.27 -9.69
N ASN A 182 23.67 11.95 -10.46
CA ASN A 182 23.42 12.41 -11.83
C ASN A 182 23.24 11.24 -12.83
N GLY A 183 22.23 10.37 -12.64
CA GLY A 183 21.73 9.49 -13.70
C GLY A 183 21.56 8.00 -13.38
N ASP A 184 22.12 7.48 -12.29
CA ASP A 184 22.02 6.05 -11.91
C ASP A 184 21.57 5.89 -10.45
N ALA A 185 20.38 6.39 -10.10
CA ALA A 185 19.80 6.14 -8.78
C ALA A 185 19.64 4.62 -8.56
N LYS A 186 20.08 4.12 -7.41
CA LYS A 186 19.72 2.79 -6.91
C LYS A 186 18.26 2.83 -6.46
N ALA A 187 17.36 2.61 -7.41
CA ALA A 187 15.91 2.51 -7.33
C ALA A 187 15.28 1.79 -6.09
N TYR A 188 16.10 1.17 -5.23
CA TYR A 188 15.78 0.49 -3.98
C TYR A 188 15.09 1.36 -2.93
N ASP A 189 15.56 2.59 -2.66
CA ASP A 189 14.98 3.37 -1.55
C ASP A 189 13.58 3.90 -1.91
N THR A 190 13.34 4.21 -3.20
CA THR A 190 11.99 4.57 -3.69
C THR A 190 11.05 3.36 -3.69
N GLU A 191 11.56 2.16 -3.98
CA GLU A 191 10.78 0.92 -3.89
C GLU A 191 10.35 0.62 -2.45
N ASN A 192 11.28 0.71 -1.49
CA ASN A 192 10.97 0.52 -0.07
C ASN A 192 9.96 1.53 0.44
N PHE A 193 10.13 2.82 0.09
CA PHE A 193 9.17 3.86 0.41
C PHE A 193 7.77 3.53 -0.12
N LEU A 194 7.69 2.97 -1.32
CA LEU A 194 6.44 2.59 -1.95
C LEU A 194 5.79 1.38 -1.25
N GLU A 195 6.58 0.37 -0.87
CA GLU A 195 6.11 -0.78 -0.10
C GLU A 195 5.52 -0.36 1.27
N ASP A 196 6.21 0.53 2.00
CA ASP A 196 5.71 1.05 3.28
C ASP A 196 4.42 1.85 3.10
N ALA A 197 4.33 2.64 2.02
CA ALA A 197 3.12 3.38 1.67
C ALA A 197 1.93 2.44 1.37
N VAL A 198 2.19 1.31 0.69
CA VAL A 198 1.20 0.26 0.46
C VAL A 198 0.77 -0.36 1.78
N ALA A 199 1.71 -0.73 2.64
CA ALA A 199 1.41 -1.33 3.94
C ALA A 199 0.56 -0.39 4.79
N MET A 200 0.90 0.90 4.86
CA MET A 200 0.08 1.93 5.51
C MET A 200 -1.33 2.02 4.93
N SER A 201 -1.44 1.99 3.61
CA SER A 201 -2.74 2.06 2.90
C SER A 201 -3.65 0.88 3.23
N ILE A 202 -3.07 -0.32 3.36
CA ILE A 202 -3.79 -1.58 3.59
C ILE A 202 -4.12 -1.76 5.08
N ILE A 203 -3.11 -1.65 5.95
CA ILE A 203 -3.21 -1.99 7.37
C ILE A 203 -4.04 -0.94 8.13
N TYR A 204 -3.91 0.33 7.74
CA TYR A 204 -4.56 1.46 8.38
C TYR A 204 -5.45 2.22 7.37
N PRO A 205 -6.64 1.69 7.03
CA PRO A 205 -7.51 2.31 6.03
C PRO A 205 -8.03 3.70 6.42
N ASP A 206 -7.93 4.09 7.69
CA ASP A 206 -8.29 5.45 8.11
C ASP A 206 -7.07 6.37 8.22
N TYR A 207 -5.86 5.86 7.98
CA TYR A 207 -4.65 6.68 7.97
C TYR A 207 -4.74 7.68 6.82
N PRO A 208 -4.56 8.99 7.09
CA PRO A 208 -4.60 10.02 6.06
C PRO A 208 -3.27 10.04 5.31
N LEU A 209 -3.00 9.00 4.53
CA LEU A 209 -1.76 8.88 3.76
C LEU A 209 -1.60 10.09 2.84
N LYS A 210 -0.52 10.84 3.05
CA LYS A 210 -0.16 12.02 2.27
C LYS A 210 1.22 11.81 1.67
N ILE A 211 1.26 11.80 0.35
CA ILE A 211 2.51 11.82 -0.40
C ILE A 211 2.76 13.27 -0.84
N SER A 212 3.93 13.82 -0.52
CA SER A 212 4.27 15.18 -0.95
C SER A 212 4.38 15.29 -2.47
N ALA A 213 4.30 16.51 -3.02
CA ALA A 213 4.48 16.74 -4.46
C ALA A 213 5.89 16.33 -4.93
N GLU A 214 6.90 16.52 -4.08
CA GLU A 214 8.26 16.05 -4.33
C GLU A 214 8.31 14.53 -4.40
N SER A 215 7.81 13.83 -3.38
CA SER A 215 7.77 12.36 -3.33
C SER A 215 6.97 11.76 -4.48
N SER A 216 5.90 12.44 -4.90
CA SER A 216 5.13 12.04 -6.09
C SER A 216 5.98 12.08 -7.37
N LYS A 217 6.84 13.09 -7.53
CA LYS A 217 7.79 13.15 -8.67
C LYS A 217 8.83 12.05 -8.59
N LEU A 218 9.30 11.68 -7.38
CA LEU A 218 10.21 10.55 -7.18
C LEU A 218 9.58 9.25 -7.67
N ILE A 219 8.36 8.96 -7.21
CA ILE A 219 7.63 7.74 -7.61
C ILE A 219 7.44 7.72 -9.12
N VAL A 220 7.02 8.82 -9.74
CA VAL A 220 6.85 8.89 -11.21
C VAL A 220 8.17 8.61 -11.94
N ALA A 221 9.27 9.24 -11.52
CA ALA A 221 10.58 9.02 -12.15
C ALA A 221 11.04 7.56 -12.01
N TYR A 222 10.90 6.99 -10.82
CA TYR A 222 11.19 5.57 -10.56
C TYR A 222 10.36 4.65 -11.45
N LEU A 223 9.04 4.85 -11.53
CA LEU A 223 8.16 4.03 -12.36
C LEU A 223 8.50 4.15 -13.85
N GLN A 224 8.80 5.36 -14.34
CA GLN A 224 9.23 5.57 -15.72
C GLN A 224 10.55 4.84 -16.03
N GLU A 225 11.48 4.81 -15.09
CA GLU A 225 12.72 4.05 -15.23
C GLU A 225 12.46 2.55 -15.31
N ARG A 226 11.62 2.02 -14.42
CA ARG A 226 11.22 0.60 -14.42
C ARG A 226 10.52 0.23 -15.73
N ILE A 227 9.63 1.08 -16.24
CA ILE A 227 8.98 0.91 -17.55
C ILE A 227 9.99 0.98 -18.70
N ARG A 228 11.03 1.82 -18.63
CA ARG A 228 12.08 1.88 -19.67
C ARG A 228 12.89 0.58 -19.70
N HIS A 229 13.16 0.02 -18.53
CA HIS A 229 13.94 -1.21 -18.35
C HIS A 229 13.06 -2.47 -18.25
N ARG A 230 12.08 -2.62 -19.15
CA ARG A 230 11.09 -3.73 -19.18
C ARG A 230 11.68 -5.15 -19.09
N ALA A 231 12.97 -5.31 -19.41
CA ALA A 231 13.69 -6.57 -19.29
C ALA A 231 14.00 -6.98 -17.84
N LEU A 232 13.91 -6.04 -16.89
CA LEU A 232 13.96 -6.34 -15.47
C LEU A 232 12.59 -6.87 -15.04
N ALA A 233 12.59 -8.08 -14.46
CA ALA A 233 11.40 -8.66 -13.87
C ALA A 233 10.86 -7.69 -12.81
N GLU A 234 9.53 -7.57 -12.71
CA GLU A 234 8.78 -6.91 -11.61
C GLU A 234 8.42 -5.43 -11.76
N TRP A 235 8.69 -4.77 -12.90
CA TRP A 235 8.23 -3.38 -13.13
C TRP A 235 6.69 -3.20 -12.96
N TYR A 236 5.92 -4.26 -13.25
CA TYR A 236 4.48 -4.33 -13.07
C TYR A 236 4.05 -4.41 -11.59
N ILE A 237 4.89 -4.94 -10.70
CA ILE A 237 4.63 -4.97 -9.24
C ILE A 237 4.72 -3.55 -8.71
N SER A 238 5.79 -2.84 -9.05
CA SER A 238 5.99 -1.43 -8.69
C SER A 238 4.79 -0.56 -9.12
N LEU A 239 4.26 -0.77 -10.33
CA LEU A 239 3.08 -0.04 -10.80
C LEU A 239 1.81 -0.39 -10.02
N ALA A 240 1.59 -1.66 -9.70
CA ALA A 240 0.44 -2.09 -8.91
C ALA A 240 0.49 -1.52 -7.48
N MET A 241 1.67 -1.52 -6.85
CA MET A 241 1.89 -0.87 -5.55
C MET A 241 1.59 0.63 -5.62
N ALA A 242 2.13 1.31 -6.63
CA ALA A 242 1.83 2.71 -6.93
C ALA A 242 0.33 2.95 -7.09
N ARG A 243 -0.39 2.04 -7.73
CA ARG A 243 -1.83 2.16 -7.93
C ARG A 243 -2.60 2.10 -6.61
N ILE A 244 -2.25 1.18 -5.72
CA ILE A 244 -2.86 1.07 -4.38
C ILE A 244 -2.67 2.38 -3.61
N VAL A 245 -1.46 2.93 -3.61
CA VAL A 245 -1.15 4.19 -2.92
C VAL A 245 -1.90 5.37 -3.52
N ALA A 246 -1.93 5.48 -4.86
CA ALA A 246 -2.65 6.55 -5.56
C ALA A 246 -4.15 6.53 -5.24
N ASP A 247 -4.78 5.36 -5.32
CA ASP A 247 -6.19 5.19 -4.99
C ASP A 247 -6.47 5.55 -3.52
N LYS A 248 -5.56 5.20 -2.60
CA LYS A 248 -5.65 5.58 -1.19
C LYS A 248 -5.62 7.09 -0.99
N CYS A 249 -4.67 7.79 -1.59
CA CYS A 249 -4.58 9.23 -1.47
C CYS A 249 -5.80 9.95 -2.08
N ILE A 250 -6.34 9.43 -3.19
CA ILE A 250 -7.59 9.94 -3.78
C ILE A 250 -8.75 9.77 -2.80
N GLU A 251 -8.88 8.62 -2.15
CA GLU A 251 -9.91 8.34 -1.14
C GLU A 251 -9.84 9.34 0.03
N VAL A 252 -8.64 9.54 0.60
CA VAL A 252 -8.40 10.47 1.71
C VAL A 252 -8.76 11.91 1.31
N ASN A 253 -8.35 12.34 0.11
CA ASN A 253 -8.65 13.67 -0.41
C ASN A 253 -10.16 13.90 -0.63
N LYS A 254 -10.90 12.87 -1.09
CA LYS A 254 -12.36 12.93 -1.23
C LYS A 254 -13.05 13.10 0.13
N LYS A 255 -12.66 12.32 1.15
CA LYS A 255 -13.22 12.42 2.52
C LYS A 255 -13.00 13.80 3.13
N LYS A 256 -11.86 14.45 2.85
CA LYS A 256 -11.58 15.81 3.34
C LYS A 256 -12.56 16.84 2.75
N ARG A 257 -12.82 16.77 1.43
CA ARG A 257 -13.76 17.69 0.76
C ARG A 257 -15.18 17.54 1.29
N SER A 258 -15.66 16.31 1.46
CA SER A 258 -16.99 16.07 2.02
C SER A 258 -17.15 16.60 3.45
N ASN A 259 -16.10 16.50 4.27
CA ASN A 259 -16.13 17.01 5.64
C ASN A 259 -16.08 18.56 5.69
N GLN A 260 -15.37 19.20 4.77
CA GLN A 260 -15.35 20.67 4.64
C GLN A 260 -16.69 21.22 4.14
N GLU A 261 -17.35 20.53 3.19
CA GLU A 261 -18.68 20.90 2.70
C GLU A 261 -19.75 20.74 3.80
N THR A 262 -19.62 19.72 4.66
CA THR A 262 -20.58 19.47 5.76
C THR A 262 -20.45 20.49 6.90
N GLN A 263 -19.27 21.10 7.10
CA GLN A 263 -19.04 22.14 8.11
C GLN A 263 -19.51 23.55 7.67
N GLN A 264 -19.98 23.73 6.43
CA GLN A 264 -20.49 25.02 5.92
C GLN A 264 -22.01 25.22 6.10
N LEU A 265 -22.71 24.45 6.94
CA LEU A 265 -24.11 24.72 7.31
C LEU A 265 -24.25 24.73 8.85
N PRO A 266 -24.72 25.85 9.43
CA PRO A 266 -26.15 26.16 9.34
C PRO A 266 -26.41 27.55 8.75
N GLU A 267 -27.25 27.60 7.70
CA GLU A 267 -27.99 28.81 7.41
C GLU A 267 -28.81 29.18 8.66
N SER A 268 -28.48 30.33 9.23
CA SER A 268 -29.26 31.00 10.24
C SER A 268 -30.67 31.23 9.69
N LYS A 269 -31.60 30.35 10.04
CA LYS A 269 -33.02 30.70 10.01
C LYS A 269 -33.23 31.78 11.07
N GLN A 270 -33.19 33.04 10.63
CA GLN A 270 -33.82 34.13 11.36
C GLN A 270 -35.31 33.82 11.46
N PHE A 271 -35.79 33.64 12.68
CA PHE A 271 -37.19 33.79 13.07
C PHE A 271 -37.27 34.92 14.10
#